data_AF-A0A2T0A9G7-F1
#
_entry.id   AF-A0A2T0A9G7-F1
#
_cell.length_a   1.000
_cell.length_b   1.000
_cell.length_c   1.000
_cell.angle_alpha   90.00
_cell.angle_beta   90.00
_cell.angle_gamma   90.00
#
_symmetry.space_group_name_H-M   'P 1'
#
loop_
_entity.id
_entity.type
_entity.pdbx_description
1 polymer ?
#
loop_
_entity_poly.entity_id
_entity_poly.type
_entity_poly.pdbx_seq_one_letter_code
_entity_poly.pdbx_strand_id
1 'polypeptide(L)'
;SASDSQVLLAARSIAVVGLGLNAGLMLSITLWSNLYEQGKAVMMKLQPTLTLLLAYASYAAARPVDYLPANTPILGVASALTISIVGFTGVVIMPLNRRMQKLEREASVASTAQADSLIGQWVRLHAVRIALGTTAFALAVSELALA
;
A
#
# COMPACT_ATOMS: atom_id res chain seq x y z
N SER A 1 -30.85 45.84 4.13
CA SER A 1 -29.76 45.88 5.12
C SER A 1 -29.73 44.68 6.08
N ALA A 2 -30.87 44.09 6.49
CA ALA A 2 -30.86 42.82 7.26
C ALA A 2 -30.70 41.55 6.40
N SER A 3 -31.09 41.60 5.12
CA SER A 3 -30.88 40.51 4.15
C SER A 3 -29.41 40.37 3.74
N ASP A 4 -28.71 41.49 3.57
CA ASP A 4 -27.32 41.52 3.14
C ASP A 4 -26.38 40.92 4.18
N SER A 5 -26.67 41.10 5.47
CA SER A 5 -25.87 40.54 6.57
C SER A 5 -26.03 39.03 6.72
N GLN A 6 -27.22 38.46 6.47
CA GLN A 6 -27.45 37.02 6.48
C GLN A 6 -26.78 36.32 5.28
N VAL A 7 -26.80 36.94 4.10
CA VAL A 7 -26.09 36.41 2.91
C VAL A 7 -24.57 36.48 3.11
N LEU A 8 -24.06 37.55 3.70
CA LEU A 8 -22.63 37.67 4.03
C LEU A 8 -22.18 36.65 5.09
N LEU A 9 -23.02 36.39 6.10
CA LEU A 9 -22.76 35.37 7.12
C LEU A 9 -22.82 33.96 6.53
N ALA A 10 -23.81 33.67 5.68
CA ALA A 10 -23.92 32.39 4.98
C ALA A 10 -22.70 32.16 4.07
N ALA A 11 -22.27 33.17 3.32
CA ALA A 11 -21.08 33.11 2.46
C ALA A 11 -19.79 32.87 3.26
N ARG A 12 -19.64 33.52 4.42
CA ARG A 12 -18.48 33.33 5.32
C ARG A 12 -18.49 31.95 5.97
N SER A 13 -19.65 31.44 6.38
CA SER A 13 -19.80 30.10 6.95
C SER A 13 -19.51 29.00 5.93
N ILE A 14 -19.98 29.17 4.69
CA ILE A 14 -19.67 28.26 3.57
C ILE A 14 -18.15 28.27 3.28
N ALA A 15 -17.52 29.46 3.31
CA ALA A 15 -16.08 29.57 3.11
C ALA A 15 -15.28 28.89 4.24
N VAL A 16 -15.68 29.05 5.51
CA VAL A 16 -14.99 28.44 6.65
C VAL A 16 -15.16 26.92 6.68
N VAL A 17 -16.36 26.41 6.38
CA VAL A 17 -16.63 24.96 6.30
C VAL A 17 -15.91 24.36 5.09
N GLY A 18 -15.91 25.04 3.94
CA GLY A 18 -15.18 24.62 2.74
C GLY A 18 -13.66 24.63 2.93
N LEU A 19 -13.10 25.61 3.64
CA LEU A 19 -11.67 25.70 3.95
C LEU A 19 -11.24 24.66 4.99
N GLY A 20 -12.05 24.41 6.03
CA GLY A 20 -11.76 23.38 7.04
C GLY A 20 -11.77 21.97 6.48
N LEU A 21 -12.71 21.67 5.57
CA LEU A 21 -12.79 20.39 4.86
C LEU A 21 -11.65 20.20 3.87
N ASN A 22 -11.27 21.25 3.13
CA ASN A 22 -10.10 21.22 2.24
C ASN A 22 -8.77 21.09 3.02
N ALA A 23 -8.66 21.68 4.20
CA ALA A 23 -7.48 21.55 5.05
C ALA A 23 -7.33 20.11 5.60
N GLY A 24 -8.41 19.49 6.08
CA GLY A 24 -8.40 18.08 6.52
C GLY A 24 -8.09 17.11 5.37
N LEU A 25 -8.62 17.39 4.18
CA LEU A 25 -8.33 16.68 2.94
C LEU A 25 -6.85 16.79 2.54
N MET A 26 -6.31 18.01 2.50
CA MET A 26 -4.90 18.26 2.25
C MET A 26 -4.04 17.52 3.28
N LEU A 27 -4.42 17.52 4.56
CA LEU A 27 -3.66 16.80 5.60
C LEU A 27 -3.63 15.28 5.35
N SER A 28 -4.78 14.68 5.02
CA SER A 28 -4.92 13.23 4.80
C SER A 28 -4.18 12.75 3.54
N ILE A 29 -4.29 13.48 2.43
CA ILE A 29 -3.60 13.17 1.17
C ILE A 29 -2.11 13.45 1.28
N THR A 30 -1.70 14.55 1.96
CA THR A 30 -0.28 14.86 2.17
C THR A 30 0.38 13.81 3.06
N LEU A 31 -0.30 13.36 4.12
CA LEU A 31 0.20 12.29 4.98
C LEU A 31 0.34 10.97 4.21
N TRP A 32 -0.65 10.63 3.38
CA TRP A 32 -0.56 9.50 2.46
C TRP A 32 0.62 9.63 1.50
N SER A 33 0.83 10.79 0.90
CA SER A 33 1.91 11.03 -0.09
C SER A 33 3.30 10.86 0.54
N ASN A 34 3.49 11.40 1.75
CA ASN A 34 4.72 11.20 2.52
C ASN A 34 4.98 9.73 2.83
N LEU A 35 3.96 8.98 3.27
CA LEU A 35 4.07 7.54 3.52
C LEU A 35 4.35 6.76 2.23
N TYR A 36 3.73 7.16 1.12
CA TYR A 36 3.92 6.54 -0.18
C TYR A 36 5.35 6.72 -0.69
N GLU A 37 5.90 7.93 -0.67
CA GLU A 37 7.27 8.19 -1.17
C GLU A 37 8.33 7.50 -0.30
N GLN A 38 8.18 7.52 1.03
CA GLN A 38 9.05 6.77 1.94
C GLN A 38 8.98 5.26 1.67
N GLY A 39 7.75 4.72 1.60
CA GLY A 39 7.51 3.31 1.34
C GLY A 39 8.06 2.87 -0.02
N LYS A 40 7.87 3.67 -1.07
CA LYS A 40 8.36 3.42 -2.41
C LYS A 40 9.90 3.37 -2.46
N ALA A 41 10.59 4.33 -1.83
CA ALA A 41 12.05 4.37 -1.81
C ALA A 41 12.65 3.11 -1.18
N VAL A 42 12.03 2.62 -0.08
CA VAL A 42 12.45 1.38 0.59
C VAL A 42 12.08 0.15 -0.24
N MET A 43 10.83 0.06 -0.69
CA MET A 43 10.29 -1.15 -1.35
C MET A 43 10.88 -1.39 -2.73
N MET A 44 11.27 -0.33 -3.46
CA MET A 44 11.95 -0.46 -4.76
C MET A 44 13.25 -1.26 -4.69
N LYS A 45 13.95 -1.23 -3.55
CA LYS A 45 15.19 -1.98 -3.34
C LYS A 45 14.93 -3.30 -2.64
N LEU A 46 14.07 -3.29 -1.62
CA LEU A 46 13.84 -4.44 -0.75
C LEU A 46 13.07 -5.56 -1.46
N GLN A 47 11.98 -5.24 -2.15
CA GLN A 47 11.10 -6.23 -2.77
C GLN A 47 11.79 -7.10 -3.83
N PRO A 48 12.55 -6.56 -4.82
CA PRO A 48 13.22 -7.40 -5.81
C PRO A 48 14.31 -8.26 -5.17
N THR A 49 15.03 -7.72 -4.18
CA THR A 49 16.08 -8.46 -3.45
C THR A 49 15.49 -9.65 -2.72
N LEU A 50 14.41 -9.47 -1.95
CA LEU A 50 13.74 -10.57 -1.25
C LEU A 50 13.15 -11.60 -2.21
N THR A 51 12.56 -11.15 -3.32
CA THR A 51 12.01 -12.05 -4.35
C THR A 51 13.08 -12.94 -4.95
N LEU A 52 14.24 -12.36 -5.31
CA LEU A 52 15.37 -13.10 -5.86
C LEU A 52 15.98 -14.06 -4.84
N LEU A 53 16.17 -13.63 -3.59
CA LEU A 53 16.71 -14.47 -2.53
C LEU A 53 15.81 -15.67 -2.23
N LEU A 54 14.49 -15.47 -2.11
CA LEU A 54 13.53 -16.54 -1.87
C LEU A 54 13.41 -17.48 -3.07
N ALA A 55 13.43 -16.95 -4.30
CA ALA A 55 13.46 -17.79 -5.51
C ALA A 55 14.73 -18.64 -5.59
N TYR A 56 15.89 -18.05 -5.27
CA TYR A 56 17.15 -18.77 -5.22
C TYR A 56 17.16 -19.84 -4.12
N ALA A 57 16.70 -19.50 -2.91
CA ALA A 57 16.59 -20.45 -1.80
C ALA A 57 15.67 -21.63 -2.17
N SER A 58 14.51 -21.35 -2.77
CA SER A 58 13.61 -22.40 -3.26
C SER A 58 14.25 -23.26 -4.35
N TYR A 59 15.04 -22.69 -5.25
CA TYR A 59 15.75 -23.44 -6.30
C TYR A 59 16.86 -24.31 -5.71
N ALA A 60 17.62 -23.79 -4.74
CA ALA A 60 18.70 -24.50 -4.08
C ALA A 60 18.16 -25.67 -3.23
N ALA A 61 17.07 -25.46 -2.50
CA ALA A 61 16.42 -26.48 -1.67
C ALA A 61 15.76 -27.60 -2.49
N ALA A 62 15.48 -27.38 -3.78
CA ALA A 62 14.91 -28.39 -4.66
C ALA A 62 15.93 -29.47 -5.10
N ARG A 63 17.22 -29.32 -4.77
CA ARG A 63 18.23 -30.34 -5.07
C ARG A 63 18.21 -31.42 -3.99
N PRO A 64 18.11 -32.72 -4.34
CA PRO A 64 18.16 -33.78 -3.34
C PRO A 64 19.53 -33.78 -2.66
N VAL A 65 19.53 -33.59 -1.34
CA VAL A 65 20.71 -33.72 -0.49
C VAL A 65 20.51 -34.97 0.35
N ASP A 66 21.40 -35.95 0.21
CA ASP A 66 21.23 -37.33 0.73
C ASP A 66 21.06 -37.45 2.26
N TYR A 67 21.24 -36.36 3.01
CA TYR A 67 21.18 -36.33 4.48
C TYR A 67 20.10 -35.40 5.07
N LEU A 68 19.27 -34.75 4.24
CA LEU A 68 18.16 -33.90 4.69
C LEU A 68 16.81 -34.59 4.38
N PRO A 69 15.89 -34.71 5.37
CA PRO A 69 14.57 -35.26 5.11
C PRO A 69 13.84 -34.43 4.05
N ALA A 70 13.07 -35.12 3.22
CA ALA A 70 12.55 -34.67 1.93
C ALA A 70 11.82 -33.32 1.90
N ASN A 71 12.20 -32.48 0.92
CA ASN A 71 11.36 -31.60 0.09
C ASN A 71 10.08 -31.04 0.75
N THR A 72 10.21 -30.21 1.77
CA THR A 72 9.09 -29.36 2.19
C THR A 72 8.90 -28.24 1.15
N PRO A 73 7.76 -28.17 0.44
CA PRO A 73 7.53 -27.15 -0.60
C PRO A 73 7.33 -25.73 -0.02
N ILE A 74 7.63 -25.53 1.27
CA ILE A 74 7.36 -24.32 2.05
C ILE A 74 8.08 -23.12 1.45
N LEU A 75 9.36 -23.25 1.08
CA LEU A 75 10.11 -22.19 0.39
C LEU A 75 9.55 -21.87 -1.00
N GLY A 76 9.06 -22.88 -1.72
CA GLY A 76 8.38 -22.70 -3.01
C GLY A 76 7.10 -21.88 -2.86
N VAL A 77 6.27 -22.19 -1.86
CA VAL A 77 5.06 -21.42 -1.55
C VAL A 77 5.41 -19.99 -1.10
N ALA A 78 6.42 -19.82 -0.24
CA ALA A 78 6.88 -18.50 0.19
C ALA A 78 7.40 -17.64 -0.97
N SER A 79 8.13 -18.23 -1.91
CA SER A 79 8.59 -17.58 -3.14
C SER A 79 7.40 -17.18 -4.04
N ALA A 80 6.46 -18.10 -4.28
CA ALA A 80 5.28 -17.83 -5.09
C ALA A 80 4.42 -16.68 -4.51
N LEU A 81 4.21 -16.66 -3.19
CA LEU A 81 3.53 -15.56 -2.50
C LEU A 81 4.27 -14.23 -2.70
N THR A 82 5.59 -14.23 -2.59
CA THR A 82 6.41 -13.02 -2.77
C THR A 82 6.35 -12.50 -4.21
N ILE A 83 6.38 -13.39 -5.21
CA ILE A 83 6.19 -13.03 -6.62
C ILE A 83 4.77 -12.48 -6.85
N SER A 84 3.76 -13.10 -6.24
CA SER A 84 2.36 -12.65 -6.36
C SER A 84 2.16 -11.24 -5.80
N ILE A 85 2.90 -10.84 -4.75
CA ILE A 85 2.88 -9.46 -4.23
C ILE A 85 3.35 -8.46 -5.28
N VAL A 86 4.37 -8.79 -6.07
CA VAL A 86 4.85 -7.92 -7.17
C VAL A 86 3.76 -7.74 -8.22
N GLY A 87 3.14 -8.85 -8.65
CA GLY A 87 2.02 -8.82 -9.61
C GLY A 87 0.81 -8.05 -9.09
N PHE A 88 0.37 -8.35 -7.87
CA PHE A 88 -0.74 -7.66 -7.20
C PHE A 88 -0.48 -6.16 -7.06
N THR A 89 0.75 -5.78 -6.71
CA THR A 89 1.13 -4.38 -6.57
C THR A 89 1.06 -3.65 -7.91
N GLY A 90 1.61 -4.25 -8.98
CA GLY A 90 1.62 -3.67 -10.32
C GLY A 90 0.23 -3.55 -10.95
N VAL A 91 -0.61 -4.57 -10.79
CA VAL A 91 -1.92 -4.64 -11.45
C VAL A 91 -3.03 -3.96 -10.66
N VAL A 92 -3.03 -4.11 -9.32
CA VAL A 92 -4.17 -3.69 -8.48
C VAL A 92 -3.88 -2.40 -7.71
N ILE A 93 -2.72 -2.29 -7.08
CA ILE A 93 -2.38 -1.12 -6.24
C ILE A 93 -1.90 0.08 -7.09
N MET A 94 -1.10 -0.16 -8.14
CA MET A 94 -0.51 0.92 -8.94
C MET A 94 -1.54 1.86 -9.58
N PRO A 95 -2.66 1.37 -10.16
CA PRO A 95 -3.71 2.25 -10.68
C PRO A 95 -4.32 3.15 -9.60
N LEU A 96 -4.52 2.62 -8.39
CA LEU A 96 -5.03 3.40 -7.26
C LEU A 96 -4.04 4.48 -6.83
N ASN A 97 -2.75 4.15 -6.69
CA ASN A 97 -1.71 5.12 -6.35
C ASN A 97 -1.65 6.25 -7.38
N ARG A 98 -1.77 5.96 -8.69
CA ARG A 98 -1.83 6.99 -9.74
C ARG A 98 -3.03 7.91 -9.59
N ARG A 99 -4.20 7.37 -9.21
CA ARG A 99 -5.41 8.16 -8.95
C ARG A 99 -5.23 9.07 -7.72
N MET A 100 -4.61 8.57 -6.66
CA MET A 100 -4.33 9.35 -5.45
C MET A 100 -3.29 10.46 -5.70
N GLN A 101 -2.23 10.19 -6.47
CA GLN A 101 -1.27 11.22 -6.91
C GLN A 101 -1.94 12.30 -7.78
N LYS A 102 -2.92 11.91 -8.61
CA LYS A 102 -3.70 12.88 -9.38
C LYS A 102 -4.51 13.79 -8.45
N LEU A 103 -5.18 13.21 -7.45
CA LEU A 103 -5.95 13.96 -6.46
C LEU A 103 -5.10 14.87 -5.59
N GLU A 104 -3.88 14.47 -5.24
CA GLU A 104 -2.92 15.33 -4.55
C GLU A 104 -2.61 16.59 -5.36
N ARG A 105 -2.38 16.46 -6.67
CA ARG A 105 -2.16 17.61 -7.56
C ARG A 105 -3.41 18.49 -7.72
N GLU A 106 -4.59 17.90 -7.57
CA GLU A 106 -5.90 18.54 -7.75
C GLU A 106 -6.58 18.85 -6.40
N ALA A 107 -5.84 18.80 -5.28
CA ALA A 107 -6.40 18.78 -3.92
C ALA A 107 -7.21 20.03 -3.56
N SER A 108 -7.00 21.17 -4.24
CA SER A 108 -7.82 22.38 -4.07
C SER A 108 -9.22 22.29 -4.70
N VAL A 109 -9.47 21.28 -5.55
CA VAL A 109 -10.70 21.09 -6.34
C VAL A 109 -11.39 19.75 -6.03
N ALA A 110 -10.69 18.83 -5.35
CA ALA A 110 -11.17 17.48 -5.08
C ALA A 110 -12.24 17.43 -3.97
N SER A 111 -13.21 16.53 -4.12
CA SER A 111 -14.22 16.26 -3.07
C SER A 111 -13.60 15.43 -1.92
N THR A 112 -13.88 15.82 -0.68
CA THR A 112 -13.46 15.09 0.53
C THR A 112 -13.91 13.63 0.54
N ALA A 113 -15.16 13.36 0.17
CA ALA A 113 -15.71 12.01 0.12
C ALA A 113 -14.98 11.10 -0.89
N GLN A 114 -14.50 11.67 -1.99
CA GLN A 114 -13.74 10.94 -3.00
C GLN A 114 -12.36 10.52 -2.47
N ALA A 115 -11.69 11.41 -1.75
CA ALA A 115 -10.39 11.13 -1.16
C ALA A 115 -10.47 10.10 -0.03
N ASP A 116 -11.44 10.25 0.87
CA ASP A 116 -11.66 9.28 1.96
C ASP A 116 -11.95 7.88 1.41
N SER A 117 -12.77 7.79 0.35
CA SER A 117 -13.03 6.52 -0.33
C SER A 117 -11.75 5.88 -0.90
N LEU A 118 -10.86 6.67 -1.49
CA LEU A 118 -9.63 6.16 -2.10
C LEU A 118 -8.58 5.81 -1.07
N ILE A 119 -8.45 6.59 0.00
CA ILE A 119 -7.61 6.26 1.17
C ILE A 119 -8.11 4.95 1.79
N GLY A 120 -9.43 4.80 2.00
CA GLY A 120 -10.01 3.56 2.52
C GLY A 120 -9.74 2.35 1.62
N GLN A 121 -9.86 2.52 0.29
CA GLN A 121 -9.49 1.49 -0.67
C GLN A 121 -7.99 1.17 -0.61
N TRP A 122 -7.14 2.17 -0.46
CA TRP A 122 -5.69 2.03 -0.39
C TRP A 122 -5.28 1.23 0.85
N VAL A 123 -5.85 1.54 2.01
CA VAL A 123 -5.62 0.79 3.27
C VAL A 123 -6.02 -0.66 3.12
N ARG A 124 -7.22 -0.95 2.56
CA ARG A 124 -7.70 -2.32 2.37
C ARG A 124 -6.78 -3.14 1.46
N LEU A 125 -6.34 -2.58 0.34
CA LEU A 125 -5.43 -3.27 -0.58
C LEU A 125 -4.04 -3.49 0.04
N HIS A 126 -3.55 -2.51 0.81
CA HIS A 126 -2.26 -2.67 1.51
C HIS A 126 -2.34 -3.68 2.65
N ALA A 127 -3.49 -3.82 3.32
CA ALA A 127 -3.71 -4.88 4.30
C ALA A 127 -3.57 -6.28 3.68
N VAL A 128 -4.14 -6.50 2.49
CA VAL A 128 -3.96 -7.76 1.74
C VAL A 128 -2.48 -7.99 1.42
N ARG A 129 -1.79 -6.96 0.92
CA ARG A 129 -0.35 -7.04 0.62
C ARG A 129 0.48 -7.38 1.87
N ILE A 130 0.17 -6.77 3.01
CA ILE A 130 0.83 -7.05 4.29
C ILE A 130 0.57 -8.49 4.71
N ALA A 131 -0.68 -8.97 4.66
CA ALA A 131 -1.02 -10.34 4.99
C ALA A 131 -0.24 -11.35 4.14
N LEU A 132 -0.20 -11.17 2.81
CA LEU A 132 0.58 -12.01 1.91
C LEU A 132 2.08 -12.00 2.26
N GLY A 133 2.64 -10.82 2.54
CA GLY A 133 4.05 -10.68 2.90
C GLY A 133 4.39 -11.32 4.25
N THR A 134 3.54 -11.12 5.26
CA THR A 134 3.70 -11.74 6.58
C THR A 134 3.60 -13.26 6.51
N THR A 135 2.66 -13.79 5.72
CA THR A 135 2.55 -15.24 5.50
C THR A 135 3.79 -15.79 4.80
N ALA A 136 4.27 -15.14 3.73
CA ALA A 136 5.49 -15.57 3.03
C ALA A 136 6.71 -15.58 3.97
N PHE A 137 6.87 -14.54 4.79
CA PHE A 137 7.93 -14.46 5.79
C PHE A 137 7.81 -15.56 6.85
N ALA A 138 6.62 -15.77 7.41
CA ALA A 138 6.39 -16.81 8.42
C ALA A 138 6.71 -18.21 7.89
N LEU A 139 6.32 -18.50 6.64
CA LEU A 139 6.67 -19.76 5.97
C LEU A 139 8.19 -19.91 5.82
N ALA A 140 8.88 -18.89 5.34
CA ALA A 140 10.34 -18.91 5.19
C ALA A 140 11.06 -19.12 6.54
N VAL A 141 10.62 -18.46 7.61
CA VAL A 141 11.18 -18.65 8.96
C VAL A 141 10.85 -20.02 9.53
N SER A 142 9.63 -20.52 9.30
CA SER A 142 9.24 -21.85 9.79
C SER A 142 10.06 -22.96 9.14
N GLU A 143 10.46 -22.80 7.88
CA GLU A 143 11.35 -23.76 7.23
C GLU A 143 12.73 -23.78 7.89
N LEU A 144 13.32 -22.61 8.20
CA LEU A 144 14.58 -22.54 8.95
C LEU A 144 14.48 -23.15 10.35
N ALA A 145 13.33 -23.04 11.02
CA ALA A 145 13.12 -23.61 12.35
C ALA A 145 12.87 -25.14 12.34
N LEU A 146 12.53 -25.70 11.17
CA LEU A 146 12.23 -27.11 10.98
C LEU A 146 13.36 -27.88 10.26
N ALA A 147 14.34 -27.15 9.69
CA ALA A 147 15.56 -27.68 9.09
C ALA A 147 16.63 -28.00 10.15
#